data_AF-A0A1A9HGA9-F1
#
_entry.id   AF-A0A1A9HGA9-F1
#
_cell.length_a   1.000
_cell.length_b   1.000
_cell.length_c   1.000
_cell.angle_alpha   90.00
_cell.angle_beta   90.00
_cell.angle_gamma   90.00
#
_symmetry.space_group_name_H-M   'P 1'
#
loop_
_entity.id
_entity.type
_entity.pdbx_description
1 polymer ?
#
loop_
_entity_poly.entity_id
_entity_poly.type
_entity_poly.pdbx_seq_one_letter_code
_entity_poly.pdbx_strand_id
1 'polypeptide(L)'
;MSGLSLKESAMHFAEVETGDYRIYAGAIERPRQFGYVAAVVVVRTGLSEAMNKREAFRDENLAGGYGWATPAEALRFAINAGKEAVMCRIGMYA
;
A
#
# COMPACT_ATOMS: atom_id res chain seq x y z
N MET A 1 0.35 -30.24 -24.97
CA MET A 1 0.14 -29.80 -23.58
C MET A 1 1.09 -28.65 -23.31
N SER A 2 0.60 -27.41 -23.37
CA SER A 2 1.38 -26.26 -22.93
C SER A 2 0.38 -25.28 -22.32
N GLY A 3 0.01 -25.57 -21.08
CA GLY A 3 -0.89 -24.71 -20.31
C GLY A 3 -0.29 -23.31 -20.25
N LEU A 4 -1.06 -22.34 -20.74
CA LEU A 4 -0.91 -20.93 -20.44
C LEU A 4 -0.91 -20.78 -18.91
N SER A 5 0.25 -20.87 -18.28
CA SER A 5 0.45 -20.24 -16.99
C SER A 5 0.59 -18.76 -17.29
N LEU A 6 -0.55 -18.09 -17.51
CA LEU A 6 -0.71 -16.70 -17.16
C LEU A 6 -0.24 -16.64 -15.71
N LYS A 7 1.03 -16.31 -15.53
CA LYS A 7 1.61 -16.08 -14.23
C LYS A 7 0.87 -14.87 -13.74
N GLU A 8 -0.24 -15.12 -13.04
CA GLU A 8 -1.06 -14.11 -12.39
C GLU A 8 -0.05 -13.29 -11.61
N SER A 9 0.26 -12.08 -12.10
CA SER A 9 1.20 -11.20 -11.43
C SER A 9 0.66 -11.10 -10.01
N ALA A 10 1.33 -11.74 -9.06
CA ALA A 10 0.78 -11.99 -7.73
C ALA A 10 0.78 -10.65 -6.99
N MET A 11 -0.26 -9.87 -7.23
CA MET A 11 -0.51 -8.60 -6.58
C MET A 11 -1.26 -8.93 -5.31
N HIS A 12 -0.52 -8.95 -4.21
CA HIS A 12 -1.11 -9.14 -2.89
C HIS A 12 -1.55 -7.77 -2.38
N PHE A 13 -2.75 -7.70 -1.81
CA PHE A 13 -3.23 -6.48 -1.18
C PHE A 13 -3.80 -6.79 0.19
N ALA A 14 -3.69 -5.82 1.09
CA ALA A 14 -4.26 -5.86 2.42
C ALA A 14 -4.82 -4.49 2.75
N GLU A 15 -6.06 -4.43 3.22
CA GLU A 15 -6.65 -3.20 3.72
C GLU A 15 -6.74 -3.23 5.25
N VAL A 16 -6.46 -2.08 5.87
CA VAL A 16 -6.52 -1.89 7.32
C VAL A 16 -7.25 -0.60 7.60
N GLU A 17 -8.31 -0.68 8.38
CA GLU A 17 -9.05 0.48 8.85
C GLU A 17 -8.43 0.98 10.16
N THR A 18 -8.25 2.28 10.30
CA THR A 18 -7.62 2.94 11.45
C THR A 18 -8.33 4.27 11.70
N GLY A 19 -9.31 4.25 12.61
CA GLY A 19 -10.15 5.42 12.91
C GLY A 19 -10.91 5.90 11.68
N ASP A 20 -10.81 7.20 11.37
CA ASP A 20 -11.37 7.83 10.16
C ASP A 20 -10.52 7.62 8.90
N TYR A 21 -9.60 6.65 8.90
CA TYR A 21 -8.66 6.41 7.81
C TYR A 21 -8.67 4.94 7.40
N ARG A 22 -8.45 4.72 6.11
CA ARG A 22 -8.41 3.40 5.50
C ARG A 22 -7.12 3.28 4.72
N ILE A 23 -6.30 2.32 5.14
CA ILE A 23 -4.95 2.09 4.63
C ILE A 23 -5.03 0.90 3.69
N TYR A 24 -4.71 1.10 2.43
CA TYR A 24 -4.61 0.08 1.40
C TYR A 24 -3.13 -0.20 1.16
N ALA A 25 -2.67 -1.37 1.55
CA ALA A 25 -1.33 -1.86 1.26
C ALA A 25 -1.37 -2.80 0.05
N GLY A 26 -0.40 -2.68 -0.82
CA GLY A 26 -0.18 -3.53 -1.99
C GLY A 26 1.25 -4.03 -2.03
N ALA A 27 1.43 -5.27 -2.48
CA ALA A 27 2.71 -5.85 -2.83
C ALA A 27 2.60 -6.37 -4.26
N ILE A 28 3.37 -5.75 -5.17
CA ILE A 28 3.32 -6.01 -6.60
C ILE A 28 4.61 -6.72 -7.00
N GLU A 29 4.50 -7.95 -7.52
CA GLU A 29 5.66 -8.63 -8.11
C GLU A 29 6.14 -7.89 -9.37
N ARG A 30 7.45 -7.63 -9.49
CA ARG A 30 8.00 -7.06 -10.72
C ARG A 30 8.31 -8.17 -11.73
N PRO A 31 7.72 -8.17 -12.93
CA PRO A 31 7.96 -9.22 -13.92
C PRO A 31 9.40 -9.22 -14.47
N ARG A 32 10.15 -8.12 -14.30
CA ARG A 32 11.51 -7.93 -14.86
C ARG A 32 12.62 -7.88 -13.81
N GLN A 33 12.29 -7.83 -12.53
CA GLN A 33 13.27 -7.73 -11.44
C GLN A 33 12.82 -8.65 -10.31
N PHE A 34 13.76 -9.39 -9.71
CA PHE A 34 13.43 -10.23 -8.56
C PHE A 34 12.96 -9.35 -7.39
N GLY A 35 11.80 -9.69 -6.83
CA GLY A 35 11.25 -9.07 -5.64
C GLY A 35 9.90 -8.39 -5.84
N TYR A 36 9.32 -8.00 -4.71
CA TYR A 36 8.02 -7.36 -4.62
C TYR A 36 8.19 -5.89 -4.26
N VAL A 37 7.45 -5.02 -4.93
CA VAL A 37 7.39 -3.59 -4.60
C VAL A 37 6.21 -3.37 -3.68
N ALA A 38 6.47 -2.72 -2.55
CA ALA A 38 5.44 -2.29 -1.63
C ALA A 38 4.80 -0.98 -2.13
N ALA A 39 3.48 -0.91 -2.07
CA ALA A 39 2.70 0.28 -2.34
C ALA A 39 1.72 0.51 -1.20
N VAL A 40 1.45 1.76 -0.84
CA VAL A 40 0.45 2.08 0.17
C VAL A 40 -0.36 3.30 -0.23
N VAL A 41 -1.66 3.26 0.02
CA VAL A 41 -2.58 4.38 -0.14
C VAL A 41 -3.40 4.53 1.13
N VAL A 42 -3.33 5.69 1.76
CA VAL A 42 -4.13 6.03 2.93
C VAL A 42 -5.22 6.99 2.49
N VAL A 43 -6.46 6.62 2.74
CA VAL A 43 -7.64 7.41 2.40
C VAL A 43 -8.38 7.81 3.66
N ARG A 44 -8.79 9.08 3.77
CA ARG A 44 -9.62 9.54 4.90
C ARG A 44 -11.11 9.32 4.60
N THR A 45 -11.77 8.52 5.44
CA THR A 45 -13.21 8.23 5.42
C THR A 45 -13.84 9.12 6.51
N GLY A 46 -14.59 10.17 6.17
CA GLY A 46 -15.25 10.96 7.23
C GLY A 46 -15.72 12.38 6.92
N LEU A 47 -15.41 12.99 5.78
CA LEU A 47 -15.94 14.32 5.45
C LEU A 47 -16.61 14.32 4.05
N SER A 48 -17.45 15.29 3.75
CA SER A 48 -18.27 15.33 2.54
C SER A 48 -17.49 15.13 1.21
N GLU A 49 -18.13 14.54 0.20
CA GLU A 49 -17.61 14.17 -1.14
C GLU A 49 -17.09 15.37 -1.99
N ALA A 50 -17.11 16.59 -1.45
CA ALA A 50 -16.87 17.83 -2.18
C ALA A 50 -15.42 18.34 -2.20
N MET A 51 -14.45 17.68 -1.54
CA MET A 51 -13.05 18.14 -1.52
C MET A 51 -12.11 17.10 -2.14
N ASN A 52 -11.87 17.29 -3.43
CA ASN A 52 -11.30 16.39 -4.45
C ASN A 52 -9.86 15.84 -4.24
N LYS A 53 -9.31 15.73 -3.02
CA LYS A 53 -7.98 15.13 -2.78
C LYS A 53 -7.92 14.47 -1.40
N ARG A 54 -8.17 13.16 -1.32
CA ARG A 54 -8.17 12.42 -0.04
C ARG A 54 -7.26 11.21 0.05
N GLU A 55 -6.36 11.04 -0.91
CA GLU A 55 -5.15 10.26 -0.68
C GLU A 55 -4.30 11.06 0.34
N ALA A 56 -4.56 10.83 1.64
CA ALA A 56 -3.81 11.45 2.72
C ALA A 56 -2.32 11.08 2.63
N PHE A 57 -2.04 9.92 2.03
CA PHE A 57 -0.70 9.45 1.73
C PHE A 57 -0.80 8.43 0.60
N ARG A 58 -0.01 8.57 -0.47
CA ARG A 58 0.12 7.54 -1.51
C ARG A 58 1.59 7.42 -1.87
N ASP A 59 2.09 6.20 -1.84
CA ASP A 59 3.43 5.88 -2.29
C ASP A 59 3.42 4.56 -3.07
N GLU A 60 3.81 4.65 -4.34
CA GLU A 60 3.83 3.54 -5.29
C GLU A 60 5.23 2.91 -5.41
N ASN A 61 6.25 3.55 -4.85
CA ASN A 61 7.64 3.06 -4.79
C ASN A 61 8.12 3.08 -3.35
N LEU A 62 7.32 2.53 -2.45
CA LEU A 62 7.61 2.56 -1.02
C LEU A 62 8.96 1.87 -0.78
N ALA A 63 9.84 2.50 0.02
CA ALA A 63 11.25 2.15 0.18
C ALA A 63 12.16 2.38 -1.05
N GLY A 64 11.79 3.29 -1.97
CA GLY A 64 12.62 3.65 -3.13
C GLY A 64 12.63 2.59 -4.24
N GLY A 65 11.60 1.74 -4.28
CA GLY A 65 11.53 0.61 -5.21
C GLY A 65 12.37 -0.60 -4.77
N TYR A 66 12.66 -0.71 -3.46
CA TYR A 66 13.28 -1.89 -2.87
C TYR A 66 12.43 -3.14 -3.15
N GLY A 67 13.08 -4.18 -3.67
CA GLY A 67 12.45 -5.46 -3.95
C GLY A 67 12.46 -6.32 -2.71
N TRP A 68 11.30 -6.46 -2.05
CA TRP A 68 11.14 -7.36 -0.92
C TRP A 68 11.22 -8.83 -1.37
N ALA A 69 11.80 -9.69 -0.52
CA ALA A 69 11.94 -11.11 -0.82
C ALA A 69 10.59 -11.84 -0.84
N THR A 70 9.65 -11.41 0.00
CA THR A 70 8.30 -11.97 0.09
C THR A 70 7.22 -10.89 0.02
N PRO A 71 6.01 -11.22 -0.50
CA PRO A 71 4.90 -10.28 -0.55
C PRO A 71 4.39 -9.91 0.86
N ALA A 72 4.52 -10.83 1.83
CA ALA A 72 4.10 -10.59 3.21
C ALA A 72 4.95 -9.49 3.88
N GLU A 73 6.26 -9.46 3.62
CA GLU A 73 7.14 -8.40 4.12
C GLU A 73 6.83 -7.05 3.47
N ALA A 74 6.64 -7.03 2.15
CA ALA A 74 6.22 -5.83 1.42
C ALA A 74 4.90 -5.26 1.97
N LEU A 75 3.90 -6.11 2.17
CA LEU A 75 2.61 -5.72 2.75
C LEU A 75 2.76 -5.20 4.17
N ARG A 76 3.51 -5.90 5.02
CA ARG A 76 3.74 -5.48 6.41
C ARG A 76 4.41 -4.11 6.48
N PHE A 77 5.39 -3.87 5.61
CA PHE A 77 6.05 -2.57 5.51
C PHE A 77 5.10 -1.48 5.02
N ALA A 78 4.30 -1.76 3.98
CA ALA A 78 3.27 -0.85 3.47
C ALA A 78 2.23 -0.48 4.54
N ILE A 79 1.70 -1.46 5.28
CA ILE A 79 0.77 -1.22 6.37
C ILE A 79 1.42 -0.36 7.45
N ASN A 80 2.66 -0.65 7.83
CA ASN A 80 3.35 0.12 8.87
C ASN A 80 3.57 1.58 8.42
N ALA A 81 4.05 1.79 7.20
CA ALA A 81 4.21 3.13 6.63
C ALA A 81 2.88 3.89 6.54
N GLY A 82 1.79 3.22 6.17
CA GLY A 82 0.45 3.80 6.18
C GLY A 82 -0.01 4.21 7.58
N LYS A 83 0.23 3.36 8.59
CA LYS A 83 -0.07 3.67 9.99
C LYS A 83 0.78 4.82 10.52
N GLU A 84 2.07 4.86 10.19
CA GLU A 84 2.95 5.98 10.52
C GLU A 84 2.51 7.28 9.84
N ALA A 85 2.07 7.23 8.58
CA ALA A 85 1.54 8.39 7.88
C ALA A 85 0.25 8.92 8.54
N VAL A 86 -0.64 8.03 8.99
CA VAL A 86 -1.82 8.38 9.79
C VAL A 86 -1.39 9.00 11.13
N MET A 87 -0.51 8.33 11.89
CA MET A 87 -0.09 8.81 13.22
C MET A 87 0.71 10.12 13.17
N CYS A 88 1.68 10.27 12.28
CA CYS A 88 2.53 11.45 12.19
C CYS A 88 1.75 12.67 11.67
N ARG A 89 0.80 12.46 10.74
CA ARG A 89 -0.01 13.55 10.18
C ARG A 89 -1.17 13.98 11.08
N ILE A 90 -1.62 13.13 12.01
CA ILE A 90 -2.77 13.38 12.90
C ILE A 90 -2.32 13.66 14.33
N GLY A 91 -1.26 13.02 14.82
CA GLY A 91 -0.68 13.28 16.14
C GLY A 91 -0.07 14.67 16.28
N MET A 92 0.12 15.40 15.17
CA MET A 92 0.46 16.82 15.19
C MET A 92 -0.76 17.74 15.40
N TYR A 93 -1.97 17.18 15.50
CA TYR A 93 -3.24 17.89 15.75
C TYR A 93 -4.01 17.36 16.97
N ALA A 94 -3.37 16.58 17.86
CA ALA A 94 -3.95 16.15 19.14
C ALA A 94 -3.54 17.08 20.29
#